data_AF-A0A7W4HV77-F1
#
_entry.id   AF-A0A7W4HV77-F1
#
_cell.length_a   1.000
_cell.length_b   1.000
_cell.length_c   1.000
_cell.angle_alpha   90.00
_cell.angle_beta   90.00
_cell.angle_gamma   90.00
#
_symmetry.space_group_name_H-M   'P 1'
#
loop_
_entity.id
_entity.type
_entity.pdbx_description
1 polymer ?
#
loop_
_entity_poly.entity_id
_entity_poly.type
_entity_poly.pdbx_seq_one_letter_code
_entity_poly.pdbx_strand_id
1 'polypeptide(L)'
;MAIVIPHRPKYRGRLHYIYYLRGDTLCLRTRPTSVADPRTPAQIAQRLKMRLASHFLSGFKPFVEQGFAPAVKENFRRVGAYHCALSHLMRNALVAVDGGMVIDTSRVCLAEGRDNPMLSPKARLEGEGLRITWQGGLPRGCREVLVGLWNRDKGKAKCYNFYVQEIDGSILIKLPEDWKGNSLDIWLAPMGSGERGRYSSVHLQLEADVPGKQNGKQPKPFPGLSGRIQDLKLARKGKSNRCKPLNPRRVRAVDVYSGVRRL
;
A
#
# COMPACT_ATOMS: atom_id res chain seq x y z
N MET A 1 29.95 -36.43 0.87
CA MET A 1 28.64 -36.28 0.20
C MET A 1 28.56 -34.92 -0.46
N ALA A 2 28.27 -34.86 -1.76
CA ALA A 2 28.02 -33.60 -2.46
C ALA A 2 26.62 -33.09 -2.08
N ILE A 3 26.54 -31.92 -1.46
CA ILE A 3 25.28 -31.28 -1.10
C ILE A 3 24.91 -30.34 -2.24
N VAL A 4 23.82 -30.61 -2.94
CA VAL A 4 23.28 -29.68 -3.94
C VAL A 4 22.50 -28.60 -3.20
N ILE A 5 23.04 -27.38 -3.14
CA ILE A 5 22.38 -26.25 -2.49
C ILE A 5 21.59 -25.49 -3.57
N PRO A 6 20.25 -25.55 -3.59
CA PRO A 6 19.46 -24.79 -4.54
C PRO A 6 19.45 -23.31 -4.13
N HIS A 7 20.30 -22.50 -4.75
CA HIS A 7 20.17 -21.04 -4.61
C HIS A 7 18.84 -20.58 -5.18
N ARG A 8 18.05 -19.81 -4.39
CA ARG A 8 16.92 -19.04 -4.93
C ARG A 8 17.42 -18.25 -6.14
N PRO A 9 16.85 -18.44 -7.34
CA PRO A 9 17.36 -17.74 -8.51
C PRO A 9 17.17 -16.24 -8.31
N LYS A 10 18.27 -15.51 -8.11
CA LYS A 10 18.35 -14.06 -8.28
C LYS A 10 17.87 -13.81 -9.72
N TYR A 11 16.80 -13.03 -9.88
CA TYR A 11 16.05 -12.80 -11.12
C TYR A 11 16.83 -13.16 -12.42
N ARG A 12 16.69 -14.40 -12.90
CA ARG A 12 17.26 -14.81 -14.19
C ARG A 12 16.41 -14.28 -15.32
N GLY A 13 17.05 -13.77 -16.37
CA GLY A 13 16.41 -13.30 -17.60
C GLY A 13 15.37 -14.27 -18.14
N ARG A 14 14.36 -13.75 -18.84
CA ARG A 14 13.15 -14.48 -19.26
C ARG A 14 13.43 -15.72 -20.14
N LEU A 15 14.63 -15.81 -20.73
CA LEU A 15 15.03 -16.84 -21.69
C LEU A 15 15.76 -18.05 -21.08
N HIS A 16 16.08 -18.05 -19.79
CA HIS A 16 16.86 -19.15 -19.18
C HIS A 16 15.98 -20.28 -18.65
N TYR A 17 16.51 -21.51 -18.73
CA TYR A 17 15.95 -22.67 -18.06
C TYR A 17 15.91 -22.48 -16.54
N ILE A 18 14.89 -23.05 -15.90
CA ILE A 18 14.71 -23.05 -14.44
C ILE A 18 15.18 -24.40 -13.92
N TYR A 19 16.18 -24.36 -13.04
CA TYR A 19 16.73 -25.53 -12.35
C TYR A 19 16.18 -25.54 -10.92
N TYR A 20 15.71 -26.68 -10.45
CA TYR A 20 15.25 -26.86 -9.07
C TYR A 20 15.40 -28.31 -8.64
N LEU A 21 15.47 -28.56 -7.33
CA LEU A 21 15.46 -29.91 -6.78
C LEU A 21 14.03 -30.34 -6.48
N ARG A 22 13.71 -31.60 -6.79
CA ARG A 22 12.50 -32.29 -6.35
C ARG A 22 12.94 -33.55 -5.61
N GLY A 23 12.97 -33.51 -4.29
CA GLY A 23 13.71 -34.49 -3.50
C GLY A 23 15.20 -34.42 -3.85
N ASP A 24 15.80 -35.57 -4.14
CA ASP A 24 17.22 -35.67 -4.52
C ASP A 24 17.45 -35.56 -6.04
N THR A 25 16.38 -35.34 -6.82
CA THR A 25 16.47 -35.23 -8.28
C THR A 25 16.60 -33.77 -8.72
N LEU A 26 17.66 -33.45 -9.45
CA LEU A 26 17.80 -32.16 -10.13
C LEU A 26 16.87 -32.13 -11.35
N CYS A 27 15.89 -31.24 -11.33
CA CYS A 27 14.92 -31.05 -12.40
C CYS A 27 15.22 -29.78 -13.21
N LEU A 28 15.06 -29.90 -14.53
CA LEU A 28 15.11 -28.80 -15.48
C LEU A 28 13.72 -28.55 -16.05
N ARG A 29 13.27 -27.30 -16.08
CA ARG A 29 12.06 -26.92 -16.83
C ARG A 29 12.23 -25.63 -17.62
N THR A 30 11.51 -25.53 -18.73
CA THR A 30 11.29 -24.28 -19.45
C THR A 30 10.12 -23.51 -18.83
N ARG A 31 10.05 -22.20 -19.11
CA ARG A 31 8.83 -21.43 -18.83
C ARG A 31 7.74 -21.84 -19.82
N PRO A 32 6.46 -21.83 -19.41
CA PRO A 32 5.35 -22.15 -20.31
C PRO A 32 5.34 -21.23 -21.53
N THR A 33 5.16 -21.81 -22.72
CA THR A 33 5.15 -21.10 -24.02
C THR A 33 4.00 -20.10 -24.12
N SER A 34 2.89 -20.39 -23.46
CA SER A 34 1.79 -19.46 -23.26
C SER A 34 1.15 -19.69 -21.90
N VAL A 35 0.63 -18.63 -21.30
CA VAL A 35 -0.16 -18.68 -20.08
C VAL A 35 -1.53 -18.17 -20.45
N ALA A 36 -2.55 -19.03 -20.35
CA ALA A 36 -3.93 -18.57 -20.39
C ALA A 36 -4.17 -17.72 -19.14
N ASP A 37 -4.67 -16.50 -19.34
CA ASP A 37 -5.18 -15.66 -18.25
C ASP A 37 -6.69 -15.94 -18.14
N PRO A 38 -7.14 -16.85 -17.26
CA PRO A 38 -8.52 -17.33 -17.27
C PRO A 38 -9.54 -16.23 -16.90
N ARG A 39 -9.08 -15.07 -16.38
CA ARG A 39 -9.89 -13.88 -16.09
C ARG A 39 -11.20 -14.22 -15.39
N THR A 40 -11.13 -15.13 -14.42
CA THR A 40 -12.31 -15.53 -13.65
C THR A 40 -12.86 -14.32 -12.87
N PRO A 41 -14.16 -14.28 -12.54
CA PRO A 41 -14.74 -13.18 -11.77
C PRO A 41 -13.95 -12.86 -10.49
N ALA A 42 -13.54 -13.91 -9.76
CA ALA A 42 -12.72 -13.77 -8.56
C ALA A 42 -11.34 -13.15 -8.84
N GLN A 43 -10.68 -13.54 -9.94
CA GLN A 43 -9.40 -12.94 -10.34
C GLN A 43 -9.54 -11.47 -10.74
N ILE A 44 -10.61 -11.12 -11.46
CA ILE A 44 -10.89 -9.73 -11.85
C ILE A 44 -11.17 -8.89 -10.61
N ALA A 45 -11.98 -9.38 -9.68
CA ALA A 45 -12.23 -8.71 -8.40
C ALA A 45 -10.93 -8.51 -7.60
N GLN A 46 -10.05 -9.53 -7.54
CA GLN A 46 -8.77 -9.40 -6.85
C GLN A 46 -7.84 -8.38 -7.52
N ARG A 47 -7.83 -8.31 -8.85
CA ARG A 47 -7.09 -7.27 -9.59
C ARG A 47 -7.63 -5.88 -9.29
N LEU A 48 -8.96 -5.74 -9.18
CA LEU A 48 -9.60 -4.48 -8.82
C LEU A 48 -9.17 -4.05 -7.42
N LYS A 49 -9.28 -4.95 -6.43
CA LYS A 49 -8.84 -4.71 -5.06
C LYS A 49 -7.39 -4.23 -5.01
N MET A 50 -6.50 -4.95 -5.68
CA MET A 50 -5.07 -4.61 -5.71
C MET A 50 -4.81 -3.25 -6.39
N ARG A 51 -5.42 -3.00 -7.55
CA ARG A 51 -5.25 -1.73 -8.29
C ARG A 51 -5.74 -0.55 -7.46
N LEU A 52 -6.92 -0.67 -6.86
CA LEU A 52 -7.52 0.39 -6.05
C LEU A 52 -6.69 0.67 -4.79
N ALA A 53 -6.38 -0.38 -4.03
CA ALA A 53 -5.59 -0.28 -2.80
C ALA A 53 -4.19 0.30 -3.06
N SER A 54 -3.49 -0.19 -4.09
CA SER A 54 -2.14 0.30 -4.41
C SER A 54 -2.15 1.73 -4.93
N HIS A 55 -3.13 2.11 -5.75
CA HIS A 55 -3.26 3.48 -6.24
C HIS A 55 -3.45 4.48 -5.08
N PHE A 56 -4.42 4.20 -4.20
CA PHE A 56 -4.69 5.03 -3.02
C PHE A 56 -3.47 5.12 -2.10
N LEU A 57 -2.91 3.96 -1.71
CA LEU A 57 -1.82 3.91 -0.73
C LEU A 57 -0.50 4.49 -1.28
N SER A 58 -0.31 4.53 -2.61
CA SER A 58 0.90 5.07 -3.22
C SER A 58 1.17 6.53 -2.82
N GLY A 59 0.11 7.32 -2.66
CA GLY A 59 0.20 8.71 -2.22
C GLY A 59 0.59 8.86 -0.74
N PHE A 60 0.38 7.83 0.07
CA PHE A 60 0.72 7.78 1.49
C PHE A 60 2.03 7.06 1.79
N LYS A 61 2.83 6.74 0.77
CA LYS A 61 4.09 6.02 0.93
C LYS A 61 5.01 6.60 2.02
N PRO A 62 5.27 7.93 2.09
CA PRO A 62 6.12 8.50 3.13
C PRO A 62 5.57 8.32 4.55
N PHE A 63 4.24 8.28 4.69
CA PHE A 63 3.56 8.06 5.97
C PHE A 63 3.69 6.59 6.38
N VAL A 64 3.28 5.66 5.50
CA VAL A 64 3.20 4.23 5.86
C VAL A 64 4.55 3.55 6.01
N GLU A 65 5.59 4.06 5.35
CA GLU A 65 6.96 3.54 5.52
C GLU A 65 7.49 3.74 6.95
N GLN A 66 7.00 4.77 7.64
CA GLN A 66 7.33 5.06 9.04
C GLN A 66 6.29 4.45 9.99
N GLY A 67 5.02 4.54 9.62
CA GLY A 67 3.88 4.10 10.42
C GLY A 67 3.71 2.58 10.56
N PHE A 68 4.30 1.77 9.68
CA PHE A 68 4.24 0.30 9.78
C PHE A 68 5.60 -0.33 10.06
N ALA A 69 5.61 -1.38 10.88
CA ALA A 69 6.79 -2.22 11.04
C ALA A 69 6.94 -3.19 9.84
N PRO A 70 8.16 -3.37 9.30
CA PRO A 70 8.41 -4.46 8.36
C PRO A 70 8.26 -5.81 9.08
N ALA A 71 7.63 -6.77 8.42
CA ALA A 71 7.38 -8.10 8.99
C ALA A 71 8.31 -9.15 8.36
N VAL A 72 8.76 -10.12 9.17
CA VAL A 72 9.39 -11.34 8.67
C VAL A 72 8.34 -12.44 8.72
N LYS A 73 7.99 -13.00 7.55
CA LYS A 73 7.07 -14.14 7.48
C LYS A 73 7.76 -15.43 7.91
N GLU A 74 6.99 -16.46 8.23
CA GLU A 74 7.46 -17.81 8.60
C GLU A 74 8.48 -18.39 7.61
N ASN A 75 8.34 -18.09 6.33
CA ASN A 75 9.29 -18.50 5.28
C ASN A 75 10.54 -17.60 5.19
N PHE A 76 10.88 -16.91 6.28
CA PHE A 76 11.98 -15.94 6.43
C PHE A 76 11.95 -14.80 5.40
N ARG A 77 10.80 -14.56 4.74
CA ARG A 77 10.66 -13.46 3.79
C ARG A 77 10.40 -12.16 4.54
N ARG A 78 11.29 -11.20 4.36
CA ARG A 78 11.07 -9.80 4.75
C ARG A 78 10.00 -9.16 3.86
N VAL A 79 9.01 -8.54 4.49
CA VAL A 79 7.94 -7.76 3.89
C VAL A 79 8.12 -6.32 4.37
N GLY A 80 8.30 -5.39 3.44
CA GLY A 80 8.47 -3.98 3.77
C GLY A 80 7.19 -3.37 4.34
N ALA A 81 7.34 -2.29 5.12
CA ALA A 81 6.27 -1.55 5.78
C ALA A 81 5.10 -1.20 4.85
N TYR A 82 5.39 -0.68 3.65
CA TYR A 82 4.36 -0.38 2.63
C TYR A 82 3.48 -1.60 2.29
N HIS A 83 4.07 -2.79 2.18
CA HIS A 83 3.33 -4.01 1.86
C HIS A 83 2.54 -4.54 3.07
N CYS A 84 3.03 -4.32 4.29
CA CYS A 84 2.25 -4.56 5.51
C CYS A 84 1.00 -3.66 5.52
N ALA A 85 1.17 -2.36 5.27
CA ALA A 85 0.08 -1.40 5.18
C ALA A 85 -0.92 -1.76 4.07
N LEU A 86 -0.43 -2.12 2.88
CA LEU A 86 -1.28 -2.56 1.76
C LEU A 86 -2.10 -3.80 2.13
N SER A 87 -1.49 -4.77 2.82
CA SER A 87 -2.18 -5.97 3.30
C SER A 87 -3.20 -5.66 4.38
N HIS A 88 -2.97 -4.64 5.22
CA HIS A 88 -3.93 -4.18 6.22
C HIS A 88 -5.13 -3.49 5.55
N LEU A 89 -4.86 -2.53 4.65
CA LEU A 89 -5.88 -1.83 3.85
C LEU A 89 -6.80 -2.81 3.10
N MET A 90 -6.23 -3.80 2.42
CA MET A 90 -6.99 -4.78 1.65
C MET A 90 -7.91 -5.67 2.49
N ARG A 91 -7.59 -5.89 3.77
CA ARG A 91 -8.38 -6.73 4.69
C ARG A 91 -9.49 -5.93 5.38
N ASN A 92 -9.22 -4.67 5.73
CA ASN A 92 -10.05 -3.96 6.70
C ASN A 92 -10.86 -2.81 6.10
N ALA A 93 -10.38 -2.18 5.01
CA ALA A 93 -10.96 -0.94 4.49
C ALA A 93 -11.59 -1.08 3.10
N LEU A 94 -11.40 -2.20 2.39
CA LEU A 94 -12.06 -2.42 1.10
C LEU A 94 -13.44 -3.05 1.28
N VAL A 95 -14.46 -2.37 0.76
CA VAL A 95 -15.85 -2.81 0.77
C VAL A 95 -16.28 -3.14 -0.66
N ALA A 96 -16.85 -4.32 -0.85
CA ALA A 96 -17.43 -4.71 -2.12
C ALA A 96 -18.76 -3.97 -2.34
N VAL A 97 -18.96 -3.45 -3.54
CA VAL A 97 -20.21 -2.81 -3.97
C VAL A 97 -20.66 -3.43 -5.29
N ASP A 98 -21.90 -3.18 -5.70
CA ASP A 98 -22.38 -3.71 -6.98
C ASP A 98 -21.48 -3.26 -8.15
N GLY A 99 -20.99 -4.24 -8.90
CA GLY A 99 -20.06 -4.03 -10.02
C GLY A 99 -18.67 -3.45 -9.67
N GLY A 100 -18.28 -3.33 -8.40
CA GLY A 100 -17.05 -2.63 -8.02
C GLY A 100 -16.55 -2.80 -6.58
N MET A 101 -15.65 -1.90 -6.19
CA MET A 101 -15.05 -1.83 -4.86
C MET A 101 -14.90 -0.36 -4.42
N VAL A 102 -15.03 -0.11 -3.13
CA VAL A 102 -14.84 1.20 -2.50
C VAL A 102 -13.90 1.07 -1.30
N ILE A 103 -13.08 2.08 -1.06
CA ILE A 103 -12.29 2.24 0.16
C ILE A 103 -13.15 3.01 1.17
N ASP A 104 -13.46 2.37 2.30
CA ASP A 104 -14.01 3.03 3.47
C ASP A 104 -12.87 3.74 4.22
N THR A 105 -12.79 5.07 4.06
CA THR A 105 -11.69 5.87 4.63
C THR A 105 -11.66 5.84 6.16
N SER A 106 -12.81 5.62 6.81
CA SER A 106 -12.89 5.51 8.27
C SER A 106 -12.17 4.28 8.84
N ARG A 107 -12.01 3.24 8.01
CA ARG A 107 -11.31 1.99 8.36
C ARG A 107 -9.86 1.96 7.86
N VAL A 108 -9.41 3.02 7.17
CA VAL A 108 -8.03 3.10 6.68
C VAL A 108 -7.09 3.35 7.85
N CYS A 109 -6.10 2.47 7.98
CA CYS A 109 -5.02 2.57 8.94
C CYS A 109 -3.71 2.85 8.20
N LEU A 110 -3.11 4.02 8.45
CA LEU A 110 -1.83 4.45 7.84
C LEU A 110 -0.62 4.25 8.76
N ALA A 111 -0.84 4.03 10.05
CA ALA A 111 0.17 3.60 11.00
C ALA A 111 -0.42 2.58 11.98
N GLU A 112 0.35 1.54 12.31
CA GLU A 112 -0.04 0.47 13.22
C GLU A 112 0.88 0.48 14.44
N GLY A 113 0.29 0.33 15.62
CA GLY A 113 1.01 0.43 16.88
C GLY A 113 0.05 0.49 18.06
N ARG A 114 0.47 1.17 19.13
CA ARG A 114 -0.33 1.37 20.34
C ARG A 114 -1.53 2.28 20.10
N ASP A 115 -2.47 2.30 21.03
CA ASP A 115 -3.63 3.20 20.98
C ASP A 115 -3.19 4.66 20.95
N ASN A 116 -3.75 5.43 20.04
CA ASN A 116 -3.37 6.82 19.82
C ASN A 116 -3.96 7.74 20.92
N PRO A 117 -3.12 8.39 21.73
CA PRO A 117 -3.57 9.22 22.85
C PRO A 117 -4.08 10.60 22.44
N MET A 118 -4.02 10.97 21.15
CA MET A 118 -4.45 12.31 20.71
C MET A 118 -5.96 12.52 20.88
N LEU A 119 -6.79 11.48 20.90
CA LEU A 119 -8.26 11.49 21.14
C LEU A 119 -9.06 12.55 20.36
N SER A 120 -10.03 12.10 19.55
CA SER A 120 -11.04 12.96 18.90
C SER A 120 -10.44 14.19 18.16
N PRO A 121 -9.51 13.99 17.22
CA PRO A 121 -8.94 15.10 16.48
C PRO A 121 -10.02 15.81 15.64
N LYS A 122 -9.88 17.13 15.53
CA LYS A 122 -10.76 18.03 14.79
C LYS A 122 -9.94 18.88 13.85
N ALA A 123 -10.45 19.10 12.65
CA ALA A 123 -9.84 20.02 11.69
C ALA A 123 -10.81 21.16 11.38
N ARG A 124 -10.26 22.36 11.20
CA ARG A 124 -10.99 23.55 10.78
C ARG A 124 -10.16 24.31 9.75
N LEU A 125 -10.83 24.91 8.78
CA LEU A 125 -10.19 25.84 7.87
C LEU A 125 -10.01 27.18 8.59
N GLU A 126 -8.81 27.74 8.48
CA GLU A 126 -8.45 29.03 9.07
C GLU A 126 -7.66 29.83 8.04
N GLY A 127 -8.32 30.78 7.39
CA GLY A 127 -7.76 31.52 6.25
C GLY A 127 -7.37 30.57 5.12
N GLU A 128 -6.07 30.50 4.81
CA GLU A 128 -5.51 29.59 3.80
C GLU A 128 -4.97 28.27 4.37
N GLY A 129 -5.08 28.10 5.69
CA GLY A 129 -4.55 26.96 6.43
C GLY A 129 -5.62 25.99 6.88
N LEU A 130 -5.18 24.77 7.13
CA LEU A 130 -5.92 23.74 7.84
C LEU A 130 -5.35 23.64 9.25
N ARG A 131 -6.12 24.07 10.25
CA ARG A 131 -5.75 23.91 11.66
C ARG A 131 -6.33 22.59 12.17
N ILE A 132 -5.46 21.75 12.71
CA ILE A 132 -5.79 20.47 13.32
C ILE A 132 -5.54 20.57 14.82
N THR A 133 -6.55 20.20 15.60
CA THR A 133 -6.55 20.20 17.06
C THR A 133 -7.03 18.84 17.55
N TRP A 134 -6.75 18.50 18.79
CA TRP A 134 -7.18 17.23 19.38
C TRP A 134 -7.39 17.40 20.89
N GLN A 135 -8.15 16.49 21.50
CA GLN A 135 -8.54 16.64 22.91
C GLN A 135 -7.54 16.03 23.88
N GLY A 136 -6.93 14.91 23.48
CA GLY A 136 -5.95 14.21 24.26
C GLY A 136 -4.56 14.86 24.18
N GLY A 137 -3.54 14.06 24.43
CA GLY A 137 -2.15 14.52 24.49
C GLY A 137 -1.26 13.81 23.48
N LEU A 138 -0.06 14.35 23.29
CA LEU A 138 1.00 13.60 22.63
C LEU A 138 1.59 12.58 23.61
N PRO A 139 1.91 11.36 23.15
CA PRO A 139 2.48 10.35 24.01
C PRO A 139 3.86 10.75 24.56
N ARG A 140 4.22 10.22 25.73
CA ARG A 140 5.59 10.37 26.25
C ARG A 140 6.60 9.75 25.27
N GLY A 141 7.65 10.51 24.95
CA GLY A 141 8.67 10.11 23.99
C GLY A 141 8.26 10.22 22.52
N CYS A 142 7.11 10.84 22.23
CA CYS A 142 6.77 11.28 20.88
C CYS A 142 7.83 12.27 20.39
N ARG A 143 8.30 12.09 19.17
CA ARG A 143 9.27 12.96 18.49
C ARG A 143 8.64 13.74 17.36
N GLU A 144 7.67 13.12 16.70
CA GLU A 144 7.03 13.68 15.53
C GLU A 144 5.58 13.19 15.39
N VAL A 145 4.78 13.91 14.62
CA VAL A 145 3.41 13.55 14.26
C VAL A 145 3.32 13.49 12.75
N LEU A 146 3.00 12.31 12.23
CA LEU A 146 2.72 12.12 10.82
C LEU A 146 1.30 12.59 10.53
N VAL A 147 1.15 13.38 9.47
CA VAL A 147 -0.16 13.85 8.98
C VAL A 147 -0.34 13.46 7.52
N GLY A 148 -1.41 12.74 7.23
CA GLY A 148 -1.79 12.34 5.87
C GLY A 148 -3.08 13.04 5.48
N LEU A 149 -3.11 13.70 4.34
CA LEU A 149 -4.30 14.33 3.76
C LEU A 149 -4.67 13.60 2.47
N TRP A 150 -5.94 13.24 2.31
CA TRP A 150 -6.52 12.82 1.03
C TRP A 150 -7.55 13.84 0.58
N ASN A 151 -7.35 14.43 -0.60
CA ASN A 151 -8.36 15.26 -1.23
C ASN A 151 -9.35 14.37 -1.99
N ARG A 152 -10.59 14.28 -1.50
CA ARG A 152 -11.64 13.44 -2.08
C ARG A 152 -12.08 13.90 -3.46
N ASP A 153 -12.04 15.20 -3.73
CA ASP A 153 -12.46 15.77 -5.01
C ASP A 153 -11.40 15.54 -6.10
N LYS A 154 -10.12 15.52 -5.73
CA LYS A 154 -8.98 15.40 -6.66
C LYS A 154 -8.36 14.02 -6.72
N GLY A 155 -8.62 13.15 -5.75
CA GLY A 155 -7.99 11.85 -5.64
C GLY A 155 -6.48 11.92 -5.45
N LYS A 156 -6.01 12.91 -4.67
CA LYS A 156 -4.58 13.16 -4.41
C LYS A 156 -4.29 13.10 -2.91
N ALA A 157 -3.15 12.53 -2.57
CA ALA A 157 -2.65 12.50 -1.19
C ALA A 157 -1.53 13.54 -0.99
N LYS A 158 -1.38 14.01 0.25
CA LYS A 158 -0.18 14.68 0.74
C LYS A 158 0.18 14.17 2.12
N CYS A 159 1.48 14.07 2.39
CA CYS A 159 2.00 13.69 3.71
C CYS A 159 2.87 14.80 4.26
N TYR A 160 2.74 15.03 5.55
CA TYR A 160 3.53 15.98 6.32
C TYR A 160 4.07 15.29 7.56
N ASN A 161 5.19 15.80 8.05
CA ASN A 161 5.77 15.37 9.30
C ASN A 161 6.04 16.62 10.12
N PHE A 162 5.56 16.64 11.36
CA PHE A 162 5.73 17.76 12.28
C PHE A 162 6.52 17.28 13.49
N TYR A 163 7.61 17.96 13.81
CA TYR A 163 8.35 17.66 15.02
C TYR A 163 7.61 18.20 16.24
N VAL A 164 7.68 17.50 17.37
CA VAL A 164 6.93 17.89 18.58
C VAL A 164 7.30 19.30 19.07
N GLN A 165 8.52 19.77 18.80
CA GLN A 165 8.94 21.14 19.14
C GLN A 165 8.21 22.22 18.34
N GLU A 166 7.63 21.87 17.19
CA GLU A 166 6.86 22.78 16.32
C GLU A 166 5.37 22.80 16.68
N ILE A 167 4.94 21.91 17.58
CA ILE A 167 3.54 21.70 17.93
C ILE A 167 3.23 22.39 19.24
N ASP A 168 2.46 23.48 19.16
CA ASP A 168 1.90 24.17 20.31
C ASP A 168 0.37 23.96 20.38
N GLY A 169 -0.03 22.78 20.87
CA GLY A 169 -1.44 22.37 21.02
C GLY A 169 -2.23 22.16 19.73
N SER A 170 -1.68 22.56 18.57
CA SER A 170 -2.31 22.40 17.26
C SER A 170 -1.26 22.31 16.15
N ILE A 171 -1.70 21.82 14.98
CA ILE A 171 -0.89 21.78 13.75
C ILE A 171 -1.58 22.67 12.72
N LEU A 172 -0.83 23.59 12.10
CA LEU A 172 -1.31 24.42 11.00
C LEU A 172 -0.64 24.00 9.70
N ILE A 173 -1.44 23.58 8.72
CA ILE A 173 -0.96 23.13 7.40
C ILE A 173 -1.40 24.13 6.35
N LYS A 174 -0.47 24.74 5.62
CA LYS A 174 -0.82 25.55 4.44
C LYS A 174 -1.32 24.62 3.34
N LEU A 175 -2.61 24.73 3.01
CA LEU A 175 -3.20 23.96 1.93
C LEU A 175 -2.79 24.56 0.59
N PRO A 176 -2.59 23.73 -0.45
CA PRO A 176 -2.52 24.23 -1.82
C PRO A 176 -3.77 25.04 -2.15
N GLU A 177 -3.62 26.13 -2.92
CA GLU A 177 -4.75 26.96 -3.36
C GLU A 177 -5.82 26.13 -4.06
N ASP A 178 -5.38 25.11 -4.80
CA ASP A 178 -6.23 24.23 -5.56
C ASP A 178 -7.01 23.23 -4.66
N TRP A 179 -6.76 23.18 -3.34
CA TRP A 179 -7.47 22.31 -2.39
C TRP A 179 -8.48 23.07 -1.51
N LYS A 180 -8.56 24.40 -1.65
CA LYS A 180 -9.50 25.22 -0.88
C LYS A 180 -10.96 24.81 -1.19
N GLY A 181 -11.76 24.63 -0.15
CA GLY A 181 -13.16 24.22 -0.27
C GLY A 181 -13.37 22.78 -0.77
N ASN A 182 -12.35 21.93 -0.74
CA ASN A 182 -12.50 20.49 -1.03
C ASN A 182 -12.73 19.69 0.25
N SER A 183 -13.34 18.52 0.07
CA SER A 183 -13.53 17.57 1.15
C SER A 183 -12.25 16.76 1.36
N LEU A 184 -11.78 16.69 2.61
CA LEU A 184 -10.52 16.05 2.98
C LEU A 184 -10.75 14.90 3.98
N ASP A 185 -10.08 13.77 3.75
CA ASP A 185 -9.81 12.81 4.83
C ASP A 185 -8.42 13.07 5.40
N ILE A 186 -8.31 13.00 6.72
CA ILE A 186 -7.09 13.36 7.43
C ILE A 186 -6.75 12.22 8.40
N TRP A 187 -5.49 11.80 8.39
CA TRP A 187 -4.95 10.81 9.31
C TRP A 187 -3.80 11.40 10.13
N LEU A 188 -3.78 11.11 11.42
CA LEU A 188 -2.74 11.55 12.35
C LEU A 188 -2.15 10.34 13.07
N ALA A 189 -0.83 10.27 13.16
CA ALA A 189 -0.16 9.24 13.95
C ALA A 189 1.06 9.82 14.69
N PRO A 190 1.07 9.82 16.04
CA PRO A 190 2.27 10.07 16.81
C PRO A 190 3.34 9.03 16.54
N MET A 191 4.59 9.48 16.51
CA MET A 191 5.75 8.63 16.30
C MET A 191 6.84 8.97 17.31
N GLY A 192 7.30 7.94 18.02
CA GLY A 192 8.44 7.96 18.92
C GLY A 192 9.55 7.03 18.42
N SER A 193 10.57 6.81 19.26
CA SER A 193 11.69 5.94 18.90
C SER A 193 11.34 4.44 18.96
N GLY A 194 11.87 3.70 17.99
CA GLY A 194 11.80 2.23 17.95
C GLY A 194 10.39 1.69 17.70
N GLU A 195 10.22 0.36 17.87
CA GLU A 195 8.94 -0.29 17.59
C GLU A 195 7.83 0.09 18.57
N ARG A 196 8.18 0.26 19.84
CA ARG A 196 7.23 0.73 20.85
C ARG A 196 6.82 2.18 20.59
N GLY A 197 7.63 2.97 19.88
CA GLY A 197 7.33 4.37 19.54
C GLY A 197 6.17 4.56 18.57
N ARG A 198 5.61 3.51 17.95
CA ARG A 198 4.52 3.64 16.97
C ARG A 198 3.15 3.64 17.62
N TYR A 199 2.28 4.51 17.12
CA TYR A 199 0.88 4.60 17.52
C TYR A 199 -0.01 4.43 16.29
N SER A 200 -1.22 3.93 16.51
CA SER A 200 -2.23 3.76 15.47
C SER A 200 -2.61 5.11 14.86
N SER A 201 -2.91 5.13 13.56
CA SER A 201 -3.43 6.35 12.94
C SER A 201 -4.89 6.59 13.34
N VAL A 202 -5.22 7.82 13.74
CA VAL A 202 -6.62 8.26 13.91
C VAL A 202 -7.07 8.98 12.65
N HIS A 203 -8.33 8.77 12.26
CA HIS A 203 -8.94 9.36 11.08
C HIS A 203 -9.96 10.43 11.48
N LEU A 204 -10.06 11.48 10.67
CA LEU A 204 -11.11 12.47 10.73
C LEU A 204 -11.45 12.97 9.32
N GLN A 205 -12.64 13.54 9.17
CA GLN A 205 -13.15 14.07 7.91
C GLN A 205 -13.39 15.56 8.05
N LEU A 206 -13.00 16.31 7.02
CA LEU A 206 -13.37 17.71 6.83
C LEU A 206 -14.21 17.77 5.55
N GLU A 207 -15.48 18.09 5.69
CA GLU A 207 -16.36 18.30 4.54
C GLU A 207 -16.15 19.71 3.96
N ALA A 208 -16.37 19.86 2.66
CA ALA A 208 -16.36 21.17 2.02
C ALA A 208 -17.48 22.07 2.58
N ASP A 209 -17.18 23.36 2.80
CA ASP A 209 -18.21 24.37 3.04
C ASP A 209 -19.04 24.53 1.76
N VAL A 210 -20.16 23.82 1.68
CA VAL A 210 -21.15 24.00 0.61
C VAL A 210 -22.30 24.83 1.17
N PRO A 211 -22.48 26.10 0.75
CA PRO A 211 -23.72 26.80 1.02
C PRO A 211 -24.85 26.14 0.22
N GLY A 212 -25.70 25.37 0.90
CA GLY A 212 -26.99 24.90 0.42
C GLY A 212 -26.96 23.91 -0.75
N LYS A 213 -27.01 22.61 -0.47
CA LYS A 213 -27.74 21.66 -1.32
C LYS A 213 -28.18 20.43 -0.56
N GLN A 214 -29.48 20.40 -0.26
CA GLN A 214 -30.25 19.17 -0.05
C GLN A 214 -30.42 18.42 -1.40
N ASN A 215 -30.69 17.12 -1.26
CA ASN A 215 -31.28 16.19 -2.24
C ASN A 215 -30.35 15.42 -3.20
N GLY A 216 -30.28 14.11 -2.92
CA GLY A 216 -30.77 13.10 -3.87
C GLY A 216 -29.91 12.81 -5.10
N LYS A 217 -28.61 13.08 -5.07
CA LYS A 217 -27.71 12.72 -6.17
C LYS A 217 -26.90 11.49 -5.77
N GLN A 218 -27.00 10.41 -6.56
CA GLN A 218 -26.15 9.23 -6.43
C GLN A 218 -24.70 9.67 -6.15
N PRO A 219 -24.00 9.06 -5.17
CA PRO A 219 -22.69 9.52 -4.76
C PRO A 219 -21.79 9.57 -5.99
N LYS A 220 -21.28 10.77 -6.31
CA LYS A 220 -20.26 10.92 -7.34
C LYS A 220 -19.13 9.94 -6.98
N PRO A 221 -18.60 9.15 -7.93
CA PRO A 221 -17.49 8.27 -7.63
C PRO A 221 -16.32 9.14 -7.16
N PHE A 222 -15.96 9.05 -5.88
CA PHE A 222 -14.82 9.76 -5.32
C PHE A 222 -13.56 9.29 -6.04
N PRO A 223 -12.86 10.16 -6.78
CA PRO A 223 -11.65 9.81 -7.50
C PRO A 223 -10.65 9.09 -6.59
N GLY A 224 -10.17 7.92 -7.03
CA GLY A 224 -9.16 7.13 -6.32
C GLY A 224 -9.64 6.36 -5.08
N LEU A 225 -10.90 6.55 -4.63
CA LEU A 225 -11.51 5.76 -3.53
C LEU A 225 -12.49 4.70 -4.01
N SER A 226 -12.94 4.76 -5.26
CA SER A 226 -13.82 3.77 -5.86
C SER A 226 -13.27 3.28 -7.20
N GLY A 227 -13.59 2.04 -7.56
CA GLY A 227 -13.24 1.48 -8.86
C GLY A 227 -14.28 0.47 -9.31
N ARG A 228 -14.58 0.45 -10.63
CA ARG A 228 -15.51 -0.51 -11.21
C ARG A 228 -14.77 -1.62 -11.93
N ILE A 229 -15.38 -2.80 -11.98
CA ILE A 229 -14.85 -3.94 -12.73
C ILE A 229 -14.73 -3.62 -14.23
N GLN A 230 -15.63 -2.78 -14.75
CA GLN A 230 -15.63 -2.36 -16.15
C GLN A 230 -14.32 -1.61 -16.53
N ASP A 231 -13.76 -0.83 -15.62
CA ASP A 231 -12.54 -0.03 -15.82
C ASP A 231 -11.25 -0.88 -15.92
N LEU A 232 -11.33 -2.16 -15.53
CA LEU A 232 -10.22 -3.11 -15.70
C LEU A 232 -10.15 -3.68 -17.13
N LYS A 233 -11.27 -3.68 -17.87
CA LYS A 233 -11.38 -4.38 -19.15
C LYS A 233 -10.66 -3.67 -20.31
N LEU A 234 -10.24 -2.42 -20.14
CA LEU A 234 -9.59 -1.59 -21.18
C LEU A 234 -8.09 -1.87 -21.40
N ALA A 235 -7.48 -2.79 -20.66
CA ALA A 235 -6.13 -3.25 -21.00
C ALA A 235 -6.19 -4.06 -22.31
N ARG A 236 -5.97 -3.37 -23.44
CA ARG A 236 -5.79 -3.92 -24.79
C ARG A 236 -5.07 -5.26 -24.69
N LYS A 237 -5.57 -6.29 -25.39
CA LYS A 237 -4.94 -7.62 -25.53
C LYS A 237 -3.44 -7.43 -25.80
N GLY A 238 -2.64 -7.44 -24.73
CA GLY A 238 -1.19 -7.52 -24.85
C GLY A 238 -0.95 -8.81 -25.59
N LYS A 239 -0.34 -8.74 -26.77
CA LYS A 239 0.11 -9.92 -27.51
C LYS A 239 0.73 -10.85 -26.47
N SER A 240 0.19 -12.06 -26.35
CA SER A 240 0.79 -13.10 -25.54
C SER A 240 2.29 -13.08 -25.86
N ASN A 241 3.11 -12.83 -24.84
CA ASN A 241 4.56 -12.75 -25.02
C ASN A 241 5.03 -14.17 -25.36
N ARG A 242 4.97 -14.56 -26.64
CA ARG A 242 5.56 -15.79 -27.11
C ARG A 242 7.07 -15.67 -26.90
N CYS A 243 7.57 -16.28 -25.83
CA CYS A 243 9.00 -16.46 -25.67
C CYS A 243 9.44 -17.53 -26.68
N LYS A 244 10.23 -17.14 -27.69
CA LYS A 244 10.93 -18.13 -28.52
C LYS A 244 11.91 -18.90 -27.62
N PRO A 245 11.91 -20.24 -27.63
CA PRO A 245 12.90 -21.01 -26.87
C PRO A 245 14.31 -20.69 -27.40
N LEU A 246 15.28 -20.50 -26.51
CA LEU A 246 16.69 -20.52 -26.90
C LEU A 246 17.05 -21.90 -27.44
N ASN A 247 17.95 -21.94 -28.41
CA ASN A 247 18.40 -23.15 -29.13
C ASN A 247 18.61 -24.34 -28.16
N PRO A 248 17.88 -25.46 -28.31
CA PRO A 248 17.90 -26.57 -27.35
C PRO A 248 19.27 -27.26 -27.23
N ARG A 249 20.19 -27.02 -28.18
CA ARG A 249 21.51 -27.66 -28.24
C ARG A 249 22.59 -27.01 -27.36
N ARG A 250 22.30 -25.93 -26.63
CA ARG A 250 23.25 -25.30 -25.68
C ARG A 250 22.65 -25.25 -24.27
N VAL A 251 22.75 -26.36 -23.55
CA VAL A 251 22.66 -26.33 -22.09
C VAL A 251 24.01 -25.81 -21.59
N ARG A 252 24.08 -24.54 -21.13
CA ARG A 252 25.26 -24.12 -20.35
C ARG A 252 25.19 -24.87 -19.03
N ALA A 253 26.22 -25.66 -18.72
CA ALA A 253 26.38 -26.28 -17.42
C ALA A 253 26.19 -25.19 -16.35
N VAL A 254 25.28 -25.42 -15.41
CA VAL A 254 25.16 -24.57 -14.23
C VAL A 254 26.26 -25.05 -13.31
N ASP A 255 27.18 -24.16 -12.92
CA ASP A 255 28.17 -24.47 -11.91
C ASP A 255 27.45 -24.88 -10.63
N VAL A 256 27.45 -26.19 -10.37
CA VAL A 256 27.00 -26.78 -9.10
C VAL A 256 28.25 -26.80 -8.23
N TYR A 257 28.46 -25.76 -7.44
CA TYR A 257 29.53 -25.75 -6.44
C TYR A 257 29.21 -26.78 -5.35
N SER A 258 29.92 -27.91 -5.36
CA SER A 258 29.96 -28.85 -4.24
C SER A 258 31.06 -28.40 -3.26
N GLY A 259 30.68 -27.62 -2.26
CA GLY A 259 31.56 -27.30 -1.13
C GLY A 259 31.28 -28.22 0.07
N VAL A 260 32.33 -28.73 0.69
CA VAL A 260 32.23 -29.41 2.00
C VAL A 260 31.94 -28.35 3.06
N ARG A 261 30.87 -28.54 3.84
CA ARG A 261 30.61 -27.73 5.04
C ARG A 261 31.71 -28.07 6.05
N ARG A 262 32.66 -27.16 6.30
CA ARG A 262 33.47 -27.26 7.52
C ARG A 262 32.59 -26.81 8.68
N LEU A 263 32.44 -27.71 9.65
CA LEU A 263 31.74 -27.51 10.91
C LEU A 263 32.34 -26.35 11.69
#